data_AF-X1RUB3-F1
#
_entry.id   AF-X1RUB3-F1
#
_cell.length_a   1.000
_cell.length_b   1.000
_cell.length_c   1.000
_cell.angle_alpha   90.00
_cell.angle_beta   90.00
_cell.angle_gamma   90.00
#
_symmetry.space_group_name_H-M   'P 1'
#
loop_
_entity.id
_entity.type
_entity.pdbx_description
1 polymer ?
#
loop_
_entity_poly.entity_id
_entity_poly.type
_entity_poly.pdbx_seq_one_letter_code
_entity_poly.pdbx_strand_id
1 'polypeptide(L)'
;MMVKEVEKKGKVLFICEECGLVYEQKEWAGFVVLATVPPAVAVVPFSYVLGGNTLFSLIGMAGAYLAALIIMPAVMALFLGVGFFDPLKLVIILGELILIPVVLSRILFFTGLMKYINPWRGAIVNWSFFVILFTIVGLNRQAFFGDFDTLIRITVIAKGEF
;
A
#
# COMPACT_ATOMS: atom_id res chain seq x y z
N MET A 1 4.19 0.00 20.79
CA MET A 1 3.85 -1.25 20.06
C MET A 1 4.96 -2.30 20.18
N MET A 2 5.00 -3.00 21.32
CA MET A 2 5.79 -4.23 21.46
C MET A 2 4.97 -5.39 20.89
N VAL A 3 5.48 -6.01 19.82
CA VAL A 3 4.89 -7.21 19.21
C VAL A 3 5.82 -8.39 19.47
N LYS A 4 5.33 -9.43 20.16
CA LYS A 4 6.10 -10.65 20.41
C LYS A 4 5.74 -11.73 19.40
N GLU A 5 6.76 -12.36 18.85
CA GLU A 5 6.62 -13.57 18.05
C GLU A 5 6.47 -14.79 18.99
N VAL A 6 5.40 -15.55 18.80
CA VAL A 6 5.10 -16.76 19.56
C VAL A 6 4.74 -17.87 18.58
N GLU A 7 5.52 -18.95 18.58
CA GLU A 7 5.20 -20.14 17.79
C GLU A 7 4.24 -21.05 18.57
N LYS A 8 3.05 -21.32 18.03
CA LYS A 8 2.05 -22.18 18.67
C LYS A 8 1.42 -23.13 17.64
N LYS A 9 1.54 -24.45 17.87
CA LYS A 9 1.04 -25.50 16.95
C LYS A 9 1.54 -25.33 15.49
N GLY A 10 2.80 -24.95 15.30
CA GLY A 10 3.40 -24.77 13.98
C GLY A 10 2.92 -23.53 13.20
N LYS A 11 2.21 -22.61 13.85
CA LYS A 11 1.90 -21.28 13.31
C LYS A 11 2.67 -20.21 14.08
N VAL A 12 3.27 -19.28 13.35
CA VAL A 12 3.88 -18.06 13.90
C VAL A 12 2.77 -17.05 14.18
N LEU A 13 2.62 -16.70 15.45
CA LEU A 13 1.64 -15.72 15.92
C LEU A 13 2.38 -14.48 16.43
N PHE A 14 1.87 -13.30 16.06
CA PHE A 14 2.36 -12.03 16.57
C PHE A 14 1.38 -11.52 17.62
N ILE A 15 1.85 -11.22 18.83
CA ILE A 15 1.00 -10.75 19.92
C ILE A 15 1.33 -9.29 20.21
N CYS A 16 0.35 -8.40 20.04
CA CYS A 16 0.47 -7.03 20.55
C CYS A 16 0.12 -7.03 22.04
N GLU A 17 1.12 -6.87 22.90
CA GLU A 17 0.93 -6.90 24.37
C GLU A 17 0.08 -5.75 24.88
N GLU A 18 0.10 -4.60 24.19
CA GLU A 18 -0.67 -3.41 24.55
C GLU A 18 -2.17 -3.55 24.20
N CYS A 19 -2.49 -4.25 23.11
CA CYS A 19 -3.87 -4.38 22.62
C CYS A 19 -4.50 -5.76 22.92
N GLY A 20 -3.72 -6.74 23.39
CA GLY A 20 -4.18 -8.12 23.63
C GLY A 20 -4.53 -8.90 22.37
N LEU A 21 -4.17 -8.40 21.18
CA LEU A 21 -4.54 -9.00 19.89
C LEU A 21 -3.45 -9.97 19.41
N VAL A 22 -3.91 -11.12 18.90
CA VAL A 22 -3.07 -12.18 18.34
C VAL A 22 -3.30 -12.23 16.83
N TYR A 23 -2.22 -12.07 16.09
CA TYR A 23 -2.19 -12.04 14.62
C TYR A 23 -1.59 -13.32 14.08
N GLU A 24 -2.13 -13.80 12.97
CA GLU A 24 -1.38 -14.73 12.13
C GLU A 24 -0.34 -13.97 11.29
N GLN A 25 0.78 -14.62 10.98
CA GLN A 25 1.89 -14.02 10.21
C GLN A 25 1.47 -13.32 8.91
N LYS A 26 0.42 -13.83 8.23
CA LYS A 26 -0.11 -13.23 7.00
C LYS A 26 -0.83 -11.90 7.23
N GLU A 27 -1.55 -11.77 8.33
CA GLU A 27 -2.27 -10.55 8.70
C GLU A 27 -1.28 -9.46 9.10
N TRP A 28 -0.28 -9.83 9.91
CA TRP A 28 0.83 -8.95 10.28
C TRP A 28 1.59 -8.43 9.07
N ALA A 29 1.91 -9.32 8.12
CA ALA A 29 2.55 -8.93 6.87
C ALA A 29 1.72 -7.91 6.06
N GLY A 30 0.40 -8.10 6.00
CA GLY A 30 -0.51 -7.15 5.38
C GLY A 30 -0.43 -5.75 6.02
N PHE A 31 -0.43 -5.68 7.35
CA PHE A 31 -0.31 -4.40 8.07
C PHE A 31 1.03 -3.71 7.84
N VAL A 32 2.14 -4.44 7.92
CA VAL A 32 3.48 -3.89 7.65
C VAL A 32 3.57 -3.34 6.24
N VAL A 33 3.02 -4.05 5.25
CA VAL A 33 2.98 -3.59 3.84
C VAL A 33 2.14 -2.33 3.69
N LEU A 34 0.93 -2.29 4.29
CA LEU A 34 0.06 -1.12 4.21
C LEU A 34 0.67 0.13 4.87
N ALA A 35 1.34 -0.03 6.01
CA ALA A 35 2.00 1.07 6.72
C ALA A 35 3.22 1.64 5.99
N THR A 36 3.81 0.88 5.08
CA THR A 36 5.06 1.24 4.37
C THR A 36 4.85 1.71 2.95
N VAL A 37 3.67 1.43 2.37
CA VAL A 37 3.32 1.89 1.03
C VAL A 37 3.32 3.42 0.96
N PRO A 38 3.83 4.01 -0.15
CA PRO A 38 3.82 5.47 -0.32
C PRO A 38 2.40 6.04 -0.37
N PRO A 39 2.23 7.35 -0.11
CA PRO A 39 0.92 7.99 -0.10
C PRO A 39 0.18 7.82 -1.42
N ALA A 40 -1.13 7.60 -1.34
CA ALA A 40 -1.98 7.44 -2.51
C ALA A 40 -2.01 8.71 -3.38
N VAL A 41 -2.15 8.54 -4.69
CA VAL A 41 -2.17 9.63 -5.70
C VAL A 41 -3.27 10.68 -5.43
N ALA A 42 -4.30 10.33 -4.65
CA ALA A 42 -5.39 11.23 -4.26
C ALA A 42 -4.98 12.31 -3.23
N VAL A 43 -3.78 12.25 -2.63
CA VAL A 43 -3.34 13.26 -1.66
C VAL A 43 -3.30 14.67 -2.25
N VAL A 44 -2.90 14.84 -3.53
CA VAL A 44 -2.87 16.15 -4.20
C VAL A 44 -4.28 16.76 -4.39
N PRO A 45 -5.27 16.05 -4.97
CA PRO A 45 -6.62 16.60 -5.09
C PRO A 45 -7.29 16.83 -3.74
N PHE A 46 -7.07 15.97 -2.74
CA PHE A 46 -7.59 16.26 -1.39
C PHE A 46 -6.94 17.48 -0.75
N SER A 47 -5.63 17.67 -0.96
CA SER A 47 -4.95 18.90 -0.53
C SER A 47 -5.57 20.14 -1.17
N TYR A 48 -5.93 20.08 -2.46
CA TYR A 48 -6.60 21.18 -3.14
C TYR A 48 -7.98 21.49 -2.52
N VAL A 49 -8.82 20.46 -2.33
CA VAL A 49 -10.18 20.63 -1.79
C VAL A 49 -10.15 21.17 -0.35
N LEU A 50 -9.16 20.77 0.45
CA LEU A 50 -9.00 21.22 1.83
C LEU A 50 -8.28 22.57 1.97
N GLY A 51 -7.95 23.25 0.87
CA GLY A 51 -7.24 24.54 0.90
C GLY A 51 -5.76 24.46 1.26
N GLY A 52 -5.16 23.28 1.15
CA GLY A 52 -3.74 23.02 1.39
C GLY A 52 -2.84 23.42 0.22
N ASN A 53 -1.53 23.34 0.44
CA ASN A 53 -0.52 23.66 -0.57
C ASN A 53 -0.31 22.47 -1.52
N THR A 54 -0.88 22.55 -2.71
CA THR A 54 -0.81 21.49 -3.73
C THR A 54 0.60 21.24 -4.26
N LEU A 55 1.45 22.28 -4.35
CA LEU A 55 2.84 22.14 -4.79
C LEU A 55 3.64 21.35 -3.75
N PHE A 56 3.48 21.68 -2.47
CA PHE A 56 4.12 20.95 -1.38
C PHE A 56 3.64 19.49 -1.35
N SER A 57 2.35 19.24 -1.47
CA SER A 57 1.79 17.88 -1.54
C SER A 57 2.30 17.08 -2.74
N LEU A 58 2.46 17.73 -3.91
CA LEU A 58 3.00 17.08 -5.11
C LEU A 58 4.47 16.69 -4.93
N ILE A 59 5.30 17.60 -4.43
CA ILE A 59 6.73 17.35 -4.20
C ILE A 59 6.90 16.30 -3.10
N GLY A 60 6.14 16.40 -2.01
CA GLY A 60 6.15 15.44 -0.91
C GLY A 60 5.73 14.05 -1.36
N MET A 61 4.67 13.94 -2.17
CA MET A 61 4.24 12.68 -2.79
C MET A 61 5.35 12.09 -3.66
N ALA A 62 5.90 12.86 -4.59
CA ALA A 62 6.97 12.39 -5.47
C ALA A 62 8.21 11.91 -4.68
N GLY A 63 8.61 12.67 -3.64
CA GLY A 63 9.69 12.30 -2.74
C GLY A 63 9.41 11.00 -1.98
N ALA A 64 8.18 10.83 -1.47
CA ALA A 64 7.77 9.62 -0.77
C ALA A 64 7.76 8.37 -1.68
N TYR A 65 7.32 8.50 -2.94
CA TYR A 65 7.41 7.41 -3.92
C TYR A 65 8.86 7.00 -4.20
N LEU A 66 9.77 7.96 -4.36
CA LEU A 66 11.19 7.65 -4.56
C LEU A 66 11.83 7.05 -3.29
N ALA A 67 11.49 7.57 -2.12
CA ALA A 67 11.98 7.04 -0.84
C ALA A 67 11.47 5.61 -0.58
N ALA A 68 10.26 5.28 -1.03
CA ALA A 68 9.66 3.95 -0.88
C ALA A 68 10.50 2.84 -1.54
N LEU A 69 11.29 3.15 -2.58
CA LEU A 69 12.21 2.19 -3.22
C LEU A 69 13.21 1.59 -2.22
N ILE A 70 13.55 2.32 -1.16
CA ILE A 70 14.51 1.91 -0.12
C ILE A 70 13.78 1.61 1.19
N ILE A 71 12.87 2.49 1.59
CA ILE A 71 12.19 2.39 2.89
C ILE A 71 11.33 1.14 2.96
N MET A 72 10.54 0.84 1.93
CA MET A 72 9.64 -0.30 1.93
C MET A 72 10.38 -1.65 2.10
N PRO A 73 11.40 -1.98 1.27
CA PRO A 73 12.16 -3.22 1.46
C PRO A 73 12.90 -3.24 2.80
N ALA A 74 13.42 -2.11 3.28
CA ALA A 74 14.11 -2.05 4.57
C ALA A 74 13.16 -2.34 5.75
N VAL A 75 11.97 -1.73 5.76
CA VAL A 75 10.98 -1.93 6.82
C VAL A 75 10.41 -3.34 6.74
N MET A 76 10.12 -3.87 5.54
CA MET A 76 9.69 -5.25 5.37
C MET A 76 10.75 -6.24 5.86
N ALA A 77 12.03 -6.03 5.55
CA ALA A 77 13.12 -6.87 6.04
C ALA A 77 13.22 -6.84 7.58
N LEU A 78 12.99 -5.66 8.17
CA LEU A 78 13.07 -5.45 9.62
C LEU A 78 11.91 -6.10 10.38
N PHE A 79 10.68 -6.02 9.87
CA PHE A 79 9.48 -6.49 10.60
C PHE A 79 8.97 -7.88 10.17
N LEU A 80 9.32 -8.35 8.96
CA LEU A 80 8.89 -9.65 8.45
C LEU A 80 10.05 -10.66 8.33
N GLY A 81 11.29 -10.17 8.39
CA GLY A 81 12.49 -10.96 8.19
C GLY A 81 12.80 -11.19 6.71
N VAL A 82 14.08 -11.36 6.40
CA VAL A 82 14.60 -11.53 5.04
C VAL A 82 14.17 -12.83 4.35
N GLY A 83 13.63 -13.79 5.09
CA GLY A 83 13.12 -15.07 4.55
C GLY A 83 11.65 -15.03 4.12
N PHE A 84 10.90 -13.99 4.47
CA PHE A 84 9.46 -13.91 4.19
C PHE A 84 9.16 -13.50 2.74
N PHE A 85 10.05 -12.75 2.11
CA PHE A 85 9.89 -12.24 0.75
C PHE A 85 11.22 -12.33 0.00
N ASP A 86 11.15 -12.30 -1.33
CA ASP A 86 12.32 -12.19 -2.19
C ASP A 86 12.66 -10.69 -2.38
N PRO A 87 13.77 -10.18 -1.81
CA PRO A 87 14.09 -8.75 -1.85
C PRO A 87 14.32 -8.24 -3.27
N LEU A 88 14.85 -9.09 -4.14
CA LEU A 88 15.15 -8.71 -5.52
C LEU A 88 13.86 -8.56 -6.33
N LYS A 89 12.90 -9.48 -6.15
CA LYS A 89 11.56 -9.33 -6.74
C LYS A 89 10.85 -8.09 -6.24
N LEU A 90 10.96 -7.77 -4.94
CA LEU A 90 10.33 -6.57 -4.38
C LEU A 90 10.89 -5.30 -5.04
N VAL A 91 12.21 -5.20 -5.20
CA VAL A 91 12.84 -4.05 -5.87
C VAL A 91 12.43 -3.97 -7.35
N ILE A 92 12.31 -5.10 -8.05
CA ILE A 92 11.81 -5.13 -9.43
C ILE A 92 10.39 -4.60 -9.50
N ILE A 93 9.48 -5.11 -8.66
CA ILE A 93 8.08 -4.66 -8.61
C ILE A 93 8.00 -3.17 -8.33
N LEU A 94 8.76 -2.66 -7.35
CA LEU A 94 8.78 -1.23 -7.04
C LEU A 94 9.35 -0.40 -8.20
N GLY A 95 10.40 -0.89 -8.87
CA GLY A 95 10.91 -0.27 -10.09
C GLY A 95 9.87 -0.21 -11.21
N GLU A 96 9.16 -1.31 -11.43
CA GLU A 96 8.09 -1.38 -12.44
C GLU A 96 6.91 -0.47 -12.11
N LEU A 97 6.51 -0.38 -10.84
CA LEU A 97 5.35 0.41 -10.44
C LEU A 97 5.67 1.89 -10.23
N ILE A 98 6.92 2.26 -9.98
CA ILE A 98 7.32 3.64 -9.68
C ILE A 98 8.17 4.24 -10.80
N LEU A 99 9.28 3.60 -11.17
CA LEU A 99 10.22 4.16 -12.15
C LEU A 99 9.62 4.15 -13.56
N ILE A 100 8.96 3.07 -13.97
CA ILE A 100 8.38 2.99 -15.32
C ILE A 100 7.34 4.10 -15.54
N PRO A 101 6.32 4.31 -14.68
CA PRO A 101 5.37 5.40 -14.87
C PRO A 101 6.01 6.78 -14.89
N VAL A 102 7.06 7.01 -14.08
CA VAL A 102 7.80 8.28 -14.09
C VAL A 102 8.50 8.50 -15.43
N VAL A 103 9.20 7.48 -15.95
CA VAL A 103 9.89 7.56 -17.25
C VAL A 103 8.88 7.75 -18.38
N LEU A 104 7.79 6.96 -18.39
CA LEU A 104 6.71 7.09 -19.36
C LEU A 104 6.09 8.49 -19.31
N SER A 105 5.85 9.04 -18.12
CA SER A 105 5.35 10.41 -17.96
C SER A 105 6.26 11.44 -18.64
N ARG A 106 7.59 11.30 -18.52
CA ARG A 106 8.54 12.19 -19.22
C ARG A 106 8.47 12.02 -20.73
N ILE A 107 8.42 10.78 -21.23
CA ILE A 107 8.29 10.51 -22.68
C ILE A 107 7.00 11.10 -23.25
N LEU A 108 5.86 10.90 -22.56
CA LEU A 108 4.57 11.46 -22.98
C LEU A 108 4.58 12.99 -23.02
N PHE A 109 5.30 13.63 -22.08
CA PHE A 109 5.46 15.08 -22.07
C PHE A 109 6.27 15.57 -23.27
N PHE A 110 7.44 14.95 -23.54
CA PHE A 110 8.31 15.34 -24.65
C PHE A 110 7.68 15.09 -26.04
N THR A 111 6.90 14.02 -26.18
CA THR A 111 6.25 13.65 -27.46
C THR A 111 4.96 14.43 -27.73
N GLY A 112 4.45 15.22 -26.78
CA GLY A 112 3.23 16.00 -26.94
C GLY A 112 1.92 15.18 -26.92
N LEU A 113 2.00 13.86 -26.69
CA LEU A 113 0.83 12.96 -26.63
C LEU A 113 -0.17 13.33 -25.53
N MET A 114 0.28 14.06 -24.51
CA MET A 114 -0.56 14.54 -23.41
C MET A 114 -1.83 15.27 -23.88
N LYS A 115 -1.78 16.00 -25.01
CA LYS A 115 -2.95 16.73 -25.54
C LYS A 115 -4.11 15.80 -25.91
N TYR A 116 -3.80 14.60 -26.38
CA TYR A 116 -4.80 13.61 -26.78
C TYR A 116 -5.32 12.78 -25.61
N ILE A 117 -4.48 12.56 -24.58
CA ILE A 117 -4.82 11.72 -23.42
C ILE A 117 -5.60 12.51 -22.36
N ASN A 118 -5.33 13.81 -22.21
CA ASN A 118 -5.89 14.62 -21.14
C ASN A 118 -7.44 14.58 -21.03
N PRO A 119 -8.21 14.60 -22.14
CA PRO A 119 -9.67 14.49 -22.08
C PRO A 119 -10.17 13.16 -21.48
N TRP A 120 -9.43 12.07 -21.70
CA TRP A 120 -9.81 10.72 -21.27
C TRP A 120 -9.19 10.33 -19.93
N ARG A 121 -8.26 11.13 -19.41
CA ARG A 121 -7.49 10.83 -18.20
C ARG A 121 -8.38 10.42 -17.02
N GLY A 122 -9.46 11.17 -16.76
CA GLY A 122 -10.38 10.87 -15.66
C GLY A 122 -11.08 9.51 -15.83
N ALA A 123 -11.58 9.22 -17.04
CA ALA A 123 -12.22 7.95 -17.34
C ALA A 123 -11.25 6.77 -17.21
N ILE A 124 -10.03 6.90 -17.75
CA ILE A 124 -8.99 5.87 -17.65
C ILE A 124 -8.69 5.56 -16.18
N VAL A 125 -8.43 6.59 -15.36
CA VAL A 125 -8.12 6.42 -13.94
C VAL A 125 -9.28 5.73 -13.20
N ASN A 126 -10.52 6.19 -13.41
CA ASN A 126 -11.68 5.60 -12.75
C ASN A 126 -11.88 4.12 -13.12
N TRP A 127 -11.74 3.76 -14.41
CA TRP A 127 -11.82 2.37 -14.85
C TRP A 127 -10.68 1.52 -14.31
N SER A 128 -9.46 2.05 -14.23
CA SER A 128 -8.34 1.35 -13.60
C SER A 128 -8.60 1.07 -12.13
N PHE A 129 -9.08 2.06 -11.36
CA PHE A 129 -9.45 1.86 -9.96
C PHE A 129 -10.59 0.84 -9.81
N PHE A 130 -11.60 0.90 -10.67
CA PHE A 130 -12.71 -0.06 -10.65
C PHE A 130 -12.20 -1.49 -10.83
N VAL A 131 -11.38 -1.74 -11.85
CA VAL A 131 -10.83 -3.08 -12.12
C VAL A 131 -9.98 -3.56 -10.93
N ILE A 132 -9.06 -2.73 -10.45
CA ILE A 132 -8.16 -3.10 -9.34
C ILE A 132 -8.96 -3.44 -8.07
N LEU A 133 -9.87 -2.56 -7.66
CA LEU A 133 -10.67 -2.76 -6.45
C LEU A 133 -11.58 -3.98 -6.58
N PHE A 134 -12.25 -4.13 -7.72
CA PHE A 134 -13.12 -5.27 -7.97
C PHE A 134 -12.35 -6.59 -7.92
N THR A 135 -11.16 -6.64 -8.52
CA THR A 135 -10.29 -7.82 -8.47
C THR A 135 -9.81 -8.10 -7.04
N ILE A 136 -9.33 -7.10 -6.29
CA ILE A 136 -8.87 -7.29 -4.90
C ILE A 136 -10.01 -7.83 -4.04
N VAL A 137 -11.20 -7.23 -4.10
CA VAL A 137 -12.37 -7.68 -3.31
C VAL A 137 -12.81 -9.07 -3.76
N GLY A 138 -12.86 -9.33 -5.07
CA GLY A 138 -13.29 -10.62 -5.62
C GLY A 138 -12.36 -11.78 -5.26
N LEU A 139 -11.04 -11.57 -5.29
CA LEU A 139 -10.03 -12.55 -4.89
C LEU A 139 -10.06 -12.81 -3.38
N ASN A 140 -10.41 -11.81 -2.57
CA ASN A 140 -10.49 -11.91 -1.12
C ASN A 140 -11.92 -12.17 -0.60
N ARG A 141 -12.86 -12.56 -1.46
CA ARG A 141 -14.27 -12.77 -1.07
C ARG A 141 -14.45 -13.71 0.12
N GLN A 142 -13.58 -14.71 0.27
CA GLN A 142 -13.65 -15.65 1.37
C GLN A 142 -13.31 -15.00 2.72
N ALA A 143 -12.37 -14.06 2.76
CA ALA A 143 -12.11 -13.27 3.95
C ALA A 143 -13.34 -12.43 4.34
N PHE A 144 -14.13 -11.98 3.35
CA PHE A 144 -15.33 -11.18 3.61
C PHE A 144 -16.57 -11.99 4.04
N PHE A 145 -16.77 -13.18 3.48
CA PHE A 145 -18.01 -13.97 3.67
C PHE A 145 -17.80 -15.30 4.42
N GLY A 146 -16.56 -15.75 4.57
CA GLY A 146 -16.21 -17.01 5.23
C GLY A 146 -15.56 -16.82 6.60
N ASP A 147 -14.70 -15.82 6.75
CA ASP A 147 -13.88 -15.62 7.95
C ASP A 147 -14.21 -14.29 8.66
N PHE A 148 -15.48 -14.14 9.08
CA PHE A 148 -15.96 -12.93 9.78
C PHE A 148 -15.16 -12.60 11.05
N ASP A 149 -14.59 -13.60 11.70
CA ASP A 149 -13.74 -13.41 12.87
C ASP A 149 -12.49 -12.56 12.56
N THR A 150 -11.83 -12.81 11.42
CA THR A 150 -10.69 -11.99 10.95
C THR A 150 -11.13 -10.54 10.68
N LEU A 151 -12.30 -10.34 10.06
CA LEU A 151 -12.84 -8.99 9.83
C LEU A 151 -13.10 -8.23 11.13
N ILE A 152 -13.65 -8.90 12.14
CA ILE A 152 -13.90 -8.29 13.46
C ILE A 152 -12.58 -7.85 14.08
N ARG A 153 -11.55 -8.71 14.07
CA ARG A 153 -10.22 -8.35 14.59
C ARG A 153 -9.64 -7.13 13.87
N ILE A 154 -9.68 -7.08 12.54
CA ILE A 154 -9.19 -5.94 11.75
C ILE A 154 -9.98 -4.66 12.08
N THR A 155 -11.31 -4.77 12.22
CA THR A 155 -12.18 -3.61 12.50
C THR A 155 -11.96 -3.05 13.90
N VAL A 156 -11.75 -3.92 14.89
CA VAL A 156 -11.45 -3.50 16.28
C VAL A 156 -10.16 -2.69 16.33
N ILE A 157 -9.14 -3.06 15.55
CA ILE A 157 -7.88 -2.31 15.43
C ILE A 157 -8.13 -0.95 14.79
N ALA A 158 -8.82 -0.93 13.64
CA ALA A 158 -9.08 0.31 12.91
C ALA A 158 -9.92 1.31 13.73
N LYS A 159 -10.79 0.82 14.62
CA LYS A 159 -11.60 1.65 15.52
C LYS A 159 -10.82 2.10 16.77
N GLY A 160 -9.77 1.39 17.18
CA GLY A 160 -9.02 1.65 18.41
C GLY A 160 -8.15 2.92 18.40
N GLU A 161 -8.04 3.62 17.27
CA GLU A 161 -7.15 4.78 17.09
C GLU A 161 -7.87 6.11 16.73
N PHE A 162 -9.16 6.27 17.12
CA PHE A 162 -9.84 7.57 17.05
C PHE A 162 -10.50 7.95 18.39
#